data_AF-A0A660Y865-F1
#
_entry.id   AF-A0A660Y865-F1
#
_cell.length_a   1.000
_cell.length_b   1.000
_cell.length_c   1.000
_cell.angle_alpha   90.00
_cell.angle_beta   90.00
_cell.angle_gamma   90.00
#
_symmetry.space_group_name_H-M   'P 1'
#
loop_
_entity.id
_entity.type
_entity.pdbx_description
1 polymer ?
#
loop_
_entity_poly.entity_id
_entity_poly.type
_entity_poly.pdbx_seq_one_letter_code
_entity_poly.pdbx_strand_id
1 'polypeptide(L)'
;MFSRILVDQCSKIINLPVLKDHGICGVTLGMKNFFGAIHNPNKYHDRAGDPYIADLNVLPIIREKTVLTIVDGITGQYEGGPPYMPQWNWPFNGLLFGLDPVALDYTGWQIIERKRAEKGLPALREASPVREPTYIATAADKDHRIGTDDPNRMDVVTV
;
A
#
# COMPACT_ATOMS: atom_id res chain seq x y z
N MET A 1 20.11 3.16 -4.00
CA MET A 1 20.81 2.14 -3.19
C MET A 1 19.78 1.43 -2.32
N PHE A 2 19.88 0.12 -2.16
CA PHE A 2 18.97 -0.73 -1.37
C PHE A 2 19.61 -1.15 -0.06
N SER A 3 18.79 -1.53 0.93
CA SER A 3 19.26 -2.22 2.14
C SER A 3 20.02 -3.49 1.77
N ARG A 4 21.23 -3.66 2.32
CA ARG A 4 22.01 -4.89 2.14
C ARG A 4 21.34 -6.13 2.71
N ILE A 5 20.48 -5.96 3.72
CA ILE A 5 19.69 -7.08 4.26
C ILE A 5 18.76 -7.63 3.17
N LEU A 6 18.04 -6.74 2.50
CA LEU A 6 17.12 -7.10 1.42
C LEU A 6 17.85 -7.75 0.23
N VAL A 7 19.00 -7.21 -0.16
CA VAL A 7 19.74 -7.68 -1.33
C VAL A 7 20.52 -8.96 -1.04
N ASP A 8 21.32 -8.99 0.04
CA ASP A 8 22.35 -10.00 0.27
C ASP A 8 21.92 -11.12 1.23
N GLN A 9 20.97 -10.86 2.12
CA GLN A 9 20.65 -11.77 3.24
C GLN A 9 19.27 -12.42 3.11
N CYS A 10 18.28 -11.71 2.56
CA CYS A 10 16.94 -12.26 2.36
C CYS A 10 16.89 -13.13 1.11
N SER A 11 16.50 -14.39 1.27
CA SER A 11 16.06 -15.26 0.15
C SER A 11 14.57 -15.11 -0.12
N LYS A 12 13.78 -14.82 0.92
CA LYS A 12 12.34 -14.60 0.91
C LYS A 12 11.96 -13.45 1.85
N ILE A 13 10.88 -12.74 1.52
CA ILE A 13 10.38 -11.58 2.24
C ILE A 13 8.90 -11.82 2.58
N ILE A 14 8.57 -11.66 3.86
CA ILE A 14 7.20 -11.46 4.33
C ILE A 14 7.08 -9.97 4.64
N ASN A 15 6.20 -9.28 3.90
CA ASN A 15 6.01 -7.85 4.01
C ASN A 15 4.89 -7.55 5.02
N LEU A 16 5.15 -6.66 5.99
CA LEU A 16 4.22 -6.36 7.10
C LEU A 16 3.93 -4.84 7.19
N PRO A 17 3.17 -4.27 6.24
CA PRO A 17 2.70 -2.88 6.34
C PRO A 17 1.55 -2.73 7.35
N VAL A 18 1.18 -1.48 7.64
CA VAL A 18 0.03 -1.15 8.51
C VAL A 18 -1.14 -0.61 7.69
N LEU A 19 -2.38 -0.90 8.10
CA LEU A 19 -3.60 -0.42 7.45
C LEU A 19 -3.81 1.07 7.72
N LYS A 20 -3.36 1.93 6.81
CA LYS A 20 -3.52 3.37 6.98
C LYS A 20 -3.60 4.17 5.69
N ASP A 21 -4.15 5.37 5.82
CA ASP A 21 -4.03 6.44 4.83
C ASP A 21 -2.60 7.02 4.75
N HIS A 22 -2.40 7.90 3.78
CA HIS A 22 -1.22 8.74 3.65
C HIS A 22 -1.59 10.04 2.93
N GLY A 23 -1.25 11.19 3.52
CA GLY A 23 -1.63 12.50 3.00
C GLY A 23 -1.11 12.86 1.61
N ILE A 24 -0.09 12.13 1.11
CA ILE A 24 0.47 12.33 -0.25
C ILE A 24 0.00 11.28 -1.25
N CYS A 25 0.05 9.99 -0.91
CA CYS A 25 -0.14 8.87 -1.84
C CYS A 25 -1.52 8.22 -1.71
N GLY A 26 -2.42 8.80 -0.90
CA GLY A 26 -3.73 8.22 -0.57
C GLY A 26 -3.65 7.16 0.52
N VAL A 27 -3.03 6.03 0.22
CA VAL A 27 -2.74 4.93 1.16
C VAL A 27 -1.31 4.46 0.95
N THR A 28 -0.71 3.84 1.96
CA THR A 28 0.65 3.28 1.85
C THR A 28 0.74 1.98 2.61
N LEU A 29 0.37 0.92 1.92
CA LEU A 29 0.21 -0.43 2.43
C LEU A 29 1.40 -1.29 1.95
N GLY A 30 1.14 -2.40 1.28
CA GLY A 30 2.14 -3.37 0.85
C GLY A 30 3.21 -2.78 -0.06
N MET A 31 2.81 -2.18 -1.18
CA MET A 31 3.77 -1.79 -2.22
C MET A 31 4.73 -0.69 -1.75
N LYS A 32 4.21 0.35 -1.09
CA LYS A 32 5.07 1.45 -0.61
C LYS A 32 5.90 1.08 0.63
N ASN A 33 5.61 -0.04 1.32
CA ASN A 33 6.39 -0.45 2.49
C ASN A 33 7.89 -0.58 2.16
N PHE A 34 8.23 -0.95 0.92
CA PHE A 34 9.60 -1.04 0.44
C PHE A 34 10.34 0.30 0.30
N PHE A 35 9.67 1.45 0.44
CA PHE A 35 10.36 2.74 0.59
C PHE A 35 11.24 2.75 1.86
N GLY A 36 10.91 1.94 2.86
CA GLY A 36 11.78 1.72 4.03
C GLY A 36 13.09 0.97 3.73
N ALA A 37 13.20 0.35 2.55
CA ALA A 37 14.36 -0.44 2.15
C ALA A 37 15.24 0.24 1.10
N ILE A 38 14.94 1.49 0.72
CA ILE A 38 15.71 2.26 -0.26
C ILE A 38 16.32 3.52 0.35
N HIS A 39 17.40 3.97 -0.24
CA HIS A 39 18.06 5.23 0.12
C HIS A 39 17.26 6.44 -0.41
N ASN A 40 17.11 7.48 0.42
CA ASN A 40 16.38 8.72 0.12
C ASN A 40 14.95 8.50 -0.40
N PRO A 41 14.08 7.76 0.31
CA PRO A 41 12.72 7.50 -0.15
C PRO A 41 11.90 8.79 -0.33
N ASN A 42 12.27 9.86 0.37
CA ASN A 42 11.65 11.18 0.24
C ASN A 42 11.73 11.75 -1.19
N LYS A 43 12.72 11.35 -2.01
CA LYS A 43 12.89 11.82 -3.39
C LYS A 43 11.90 11.21 -4.39
N TYR A 44 11.12 10.22 -3.97
CA TYR A 44 10.18 9.50 -4.82
C TYR A 44 8.72 9.81 -4.48
N HIS A 45 8.44 11.01 -3.97
CA HIS A 45 7.07 11.48 -3.66
C HIS A 45 6.53 12.45 -4.73
N ASP A 46 7.33 12.77 -5.74
CA ASP A 46 6.85 13.51 -6.91
C ASP A 46 5.67 12.75 -7.54
N ARG A 47 4.66 13.49 -7.99
CA ARG A 47 3.40 12.93 -8.54
C ARG A 47 2.76 11.89 -7.61
N ALA A 48 2.71 12.18 -6.32
CA ALA A 48 2.13 11.30 -5.30
C ALA A 48 2.76 9.90 -5.23
N GLY A 49 4.01 9.75 -5.67
CA GLY A 49 4.73 8.47 -5.66
C GLY A 49 4.47 7.58 -6.88
N ASP A 50 3.77 8.08 -7.90
CA ASP A 50 3.48 7.38 -9.15
C ASP A 50 4.39 7.91 -10.29
N PRO A 51 5.19 7.07 -10.98
CA PRO A 51 5.20 5.59 -10.97
C PRO A 51 6.12 4.96 -9.94
N TYR A 52 6.85 5.73 -9.13
CA TYR A 52 7.96 5.22 -8.32
C TYR A 52 7.61 4.05 -7.39
N ILE A 53 6.40 4.00 -6.83
CA ILE A 53 5.94 2.87 -6.01
C ILE A 53 5.78 1.62 -6.87
N ALA A 54 5.19 1.74 -8.05
CA ALA A 54 5.03 0.63 -8.99
C ALA A 54 6.40 0.17 -9.53
N ASP A 55 7.23 1.10 -10.02
CA ASP A 55 8.58 0.83 -10.52
C ASP A 55 9.42 0.04 -9.50
N LEU A 56 9.36 0.44 -8.23
CA LEU A 56 10.09 -0.23 -7.16
C LEU A 56 9.67 -1.70 -7.00
N ASN A 57 8.37 -1.99 -7.12
CA ASN A 57 7.82 -3.33 -6.95
C ASN A 57 8.00 -4.22 -8.19
N VAL A 58 8.43 -3.68 -9.33
CA VAL A 58 8.84 -4.48 -10.50
C VAL A 58 10.23 -5.09 -10.31
N LEU A 59 11.09 -4.47 -9.48
CA LEU A 59 12.48 -4.90 -9.34
C LEU A 59 12.59 -6.35 -8.81
N PRO A 60 13.40 -7.23 -9.45
CA PRO A 60 13.51 -8.64 -9.06
C PRO A 60 13.82 -8.86 -7.57
N ILE A 61 14.66 -8.01 -6.99
CA ILE A 61 15.05 -8.05 -5.58
C ILE A 61 13.87 -7.87 -4.61
N ILE A 62 12.76 -7.28 -5.06
CA ILE A 62 11.51 -7.16 -4.31
C ILE A 62 10.50 -8.17 -4.84
N ARG A 63 10.24 -8.15 -6.15
CA ARG A 63 9.18 -8.95 -6.80
C ARG A 63 9.35 -10.46 -6.60
N GLU A 64 10.55 -10.98 -6.78
CA GLU A 64 10.79 -12.43 -6.73
C GLU A 64 10.99 -12.95 -5.30
N LYS A 65 11.36 -12.04 -4.39
CA LYS A 65 11.63 -12.38 -2.98
C LYS A 65 10.37 -12.24 -2.12
N THR A 66 9.45 -11.34 -2.44
CA THR A 66 8.20 -11.14 -1.67
C THR A 66 7.25 -12.29 -1.93
N VAL A 67 6.99 -13.08 -0.89
CA VAL A 67 6.13 -14.28 -0.99
C VAL A 67 4.81 -14.14 -0.25
N LEU A 68 4.68 -13.14 0.61
CA LEU A 68 3.47 -12.85 1.35
C LEU A 68 3.49 -11.41 1.80
N THR A 69 2.37 -10.71 1.67
CA THR A 69 2.12 -9.45 2.37
C THR A 69 0.99 -9.64 3.37
N ILE A 70 1.22 -9.17 4.60
CA ILE A 70 0.27 -9.18 5.70
C ILE A 70 0.06 -7.72 6.10
N VAL A 71 -1.11 -7.13 5.81
CA VAL A 71 -1.43 -5.79 6.31
C VAL A 71 -1.91 -5.91 7.75
N ASP A 72 -1.14 -5.35 8.68
CA ASP A 72 -1.55 -5.21 10.08
C ASP A 72 -2.64 -4.15 10.19
N GLY A 73 -3.87 -4.61 10.43
CA GLY A 73 -5.03 -3.79 10.71
C GLY A 73 -5.58 -4.01 12.12
N ILE A 74 -4.77 -4.40 13.10
CA ILE A 74 -5.25 -4.44 14.50
C ILE A 74 -5.79 -3.05 14.86
N THR A 75 -5.03 -2.01 14.52
CA THR A 75 -5.47 -0.61 14.52
C THR A 75 -5.30 -0.02 13.13
N GLY A 76 -6.39 0.49 12.55
CA GLY A 76 -6.33 1.25 11.31
C GLY A 76 -6.25 2.75 11.55
N GLN A 77 -5.72 3.52 10.59
CA GLN A 77 -5.76 5.00 10.58
C GLN A 77 -6.32 5.55 9.26
N TYR A 78 -7.47 6.22 9.28
CA TYR A 78 -8.21 6.57 8.06
C TYR A 78 -7.93 8.00 7.54
N GLU A 79 -7.18 8.80 8.32
CA GLU A 79 -6.80 10.17 7.97
C GLU A 79 -5.53 10.60 8.72
N GLY A 80 -4.81 11.56 8.15
CA GLY A 80 -3.67 12.24 8.78
C GLY A 80 -2.35 11.48 8.77
N GLY A 81 -2.26 10.35 8.05
CA GLY A 81 -0.99 9.67 7.81
C GLY A 81 0.00 10.53 7.00
N PRO A 82 1.31 10.27 7.06
CA PRO A 82 1.96 9.12 7.69
C PRO A 82 2.15 9.12 9.22
N PRO A 83 2.14 10.25 9.98
CA PRO A 83 2.33 10.16 11.41
C PRO A 83 1.17 9.41 12.07
N TYR A 84 1.43 8.88 13.26
CA TYR A 84 0.40 8.30 14.11
C TYR A 84 -0.52 9.41 14.64
N MET A 85 -1.82 9.31 14.37
CA MET A 85 -2.82 10.31 14.72
C MET A 85 -3.98 9.65 15.48
N PRO A 86 -3.94 9.62 16.84
CA PRO A 86 -4.89 8.87 17.65
C PRO A 86 -6.36 9.16 17.36
N GLN A 87 -6.69 10.41 17.01
CA GLN A 87 -8.06 10.85 16.71
C GLN A 87 -8.64 10.25 15.41
N TRP A 88 -7.77 9.78 14.50
CA TRP A 88 -8.16 9.17 13.23
C TRP A 88 -7.92 7.67 13.20
N ASN A 89 -7.70 7.07 14.37
CA ASN A 89 -7.55 5.63 14.50
C ASN A 89 -8.87 4.95 14.81
N TRP A 90 -8.96 3.68 14.45
CA TRP A 90 -10.04 2.80 14.90
C TRP A 90 -9.55 1.36 15.06
N PRO A 91 -10.17 0.59 15.95
CA PRO A 91 -9.90 -0.84 16.06
C PRO A 91 -10.52 -1.56 14.86
N PHE A 92 -9.75 -1.77 13.79
CA PHE A 92 -10.20 -2.60 12.67
C PHE A 92 -10.20 -4.09 13.06
N ASN A 93 -9.33 -4.49 14.00
CA ASN A 93 -9.27 -5.84 14.58
C ASN A 93 -9.13 -6.95 13.52
N GLY A 94 -8.38 -6.69 12.46
CA GLY A 94 -8.23 -7.62 11.35
C GLY A 94 -6.83 -7.59 10.75
N LEU A 95 -6.48 -8.66 10.05
CA LEU A 95 -5.27 -8.75 9.25
C LEU A 95 -5.69 -9.05 7.82
N LEU A 96 -5.04 -8.42 6.84
CA LEU A 96 -5.27 -8.74 5.43
C LEU A 96 -4.07 -9.54 4.93
N PHE A 97 -4.32 -10.67 4.28
CA PHE A 97 -3.27 -11.52 3.73
C PHE A 97 -3.39 -11.52 2.20
N GLY A 98 -2.27 -11.37 1.50
CA GLY A 98 -2.26 -11.37 0.04
C GLY A 98 -0.93 -11.78 -0.55
N LEU A 99 -0.99 -12.55 -1.64
CA LEU A 99 0.15 -12.85 -2.51
C LEU A 99 0.28 -11.80 -3.62
N ASP A 100 -0.84 -11.20 -4.03
CA ASP A 100 -0.90 -10.09 -4.96
C ASP A 100 -0.90 -8.76 -4.17
N PRO A 101 0.20 -7.99 -4.18
CA PRO A 101 0.28 -6.73 -3.44
C PRO A 101 -0.59 -5.62 -4.05
N VAL A 102 -0.96 -5.71 -5.33
CA VAL A 102 -1.85 -4.74 -5.98
C VAL A 102 -3.28 -4.94 -5.48
N ALA A 103 -3.77 -6.19 -5.50
CA ALA A 103 -5.08 -6.52 -4.99
C ALA A 103 -5.23 -6.21 -3.49
N LEU A 104 -4.14 -6.43 -2.73
CA LEU A 104 -4.10 -6.14 -1.30
C LEU A 104 -4.13 -4.64 -1.01
N ASP A 105 -3.33 -3.84 -1.73
CA ASP A 105 -3.34 -2.38 -1.60
C ASP A 105 -4.70 -1.81 -2.03
N TYR A 106 -5.29 -2.32 -3.12
CA TYR A 106 -6.64 -1.94 -3.56
C TYR A 106 -7.68 -2.25 -2.46
N THR A 107 -7.66 -3.46 -1.92
CA THR A 107 -8.61 -3.87 -0.86
C THR A 107 -8.47 -3.00 0.39
N GLY A 108 -7.23 -2.74 0.82
CA GLY A 108 -6.96 -1.86 1.94
C GLY A 108 -7.37 -0.41 1.68
N TRP A 109 -7.19 0.09 0.46
CA TRP A 109 -7.72 1.38 0.03
C TRP A 109 -9.25 1.44 0.18
N GLN A 110 -9.97 0.43 -0.33
CA GLN A 110 -11.44 0.39 -0.20
C GLN A 110 -11.89 0.31 1.28
N ILE A 111 -11.14 -0.36 2.16
CA ILE A 111 -11.43 -0.35 3.61
C ILE A 111 -11.28 1.05 4.19
N ILE A 112 -10.22 1.77 3.82
CA ILE A 112 -9.99 3.16 4.25
C ILE A 112 -11.11 4.06 3.74
N GLU A 113 -11.50 3.97 2.47
CA GLU A 113 -12.60 4.77 1.91
C GLU A 113 -13.92 4.54 2.65
N ARG A 114 -14.27 3.27 2.92
CA ARG A 114 -15.45 2.95 3.73
C ARG A 114 -15.39 3.59 5.11
N LYS A 115 -14.22 3.58 5.76
CA LYS A 115 -14.07 4.19 7.08
C LYS A 115 -14.17 5.71 7.03
N ARG A 116 -13.59 6.34 6.00
CA ARG A 116 -13.71 7.79 5.76
C ARG A 116 -15.17 8.19 5.59
N ALA A 117 -15.92 7.46 4.76
CA ALA A 117 -17.35 7.67 4.55
C ALA A 117 -18.16 7.50 5.85
N GLU A 118 -17.89 6.47 6.65
CA GLU A 118 -18.52 6.27 7.98
C GLU A 118 -18.31 7.48 8.90
N LYS A 119 -17.16 8.16 8.78
CA LYS A 119 -16.80 9.34 9.58
C LYS A 119 -17.19 10.67 8.93
N GLY A 120 -17.91 10.65 7.82
CA GLY A 120 -18.35 11.85 7.11
C GLY A 120 -17.20 12.60 6.43
N LEU A 121 -16.07 11.95 6.17
CA LEU A 121 -14.98 12.51 5.39
C LEU A 121 -15.19 12.24 3.89
N PRO A 122 -14.78 13.17 3.01
CA PRO A 122 -14.79 12.93 1.57
C PRO A 122 -13.85 11.78 1.20
N ALA A 123 -14.13 11.13 0.07
CA ALA A 123 -13.25 10.11 -0.48
C ALA A 123 -11.85 10.69 -0.72
N LEU A 124 -10.78 9.88 -0.78
CA LEU A 124 -9.41 10.42 -0.88
C LEU A 124 -9.25 11.35 -2.09
N ARG A 125 -9.75 10.93 -3.25
CA ARG A 125 -9.77 11.73 -4.49
C ARG A 125 -10.53 13.05 -4.34
N GLU A 126 -11.66 13.02 -3.64
CA GLU A 126 -12.51 14.20 -3.43
C GLU A 126 -11.87 15.17 -2.42
N ALA A 127 -11.22 14.64 -1.38
CA ALA A 127 -10.46 15.42 -0.42
C ALA A 127 -9.29 16.15 -1.10
N SER A 128 -8.63 15.49 -2.05
CA SER A 128 -7.66 16.10 -2.96
C SER A 128 -7.39 15.17 -4.14
N PRO A 129 -7.39 15.66 -5.40
CA PRO A 129 -7.14 14.80 -6.56
C PRO A 129 -5.80 14.06 -6.51
N VAL A 130 -4.79 14.60 -5.83
CA VAL A 130 -3.47 13.95 -5.69
C VAL A 130 -3.45 12.82 -4.66
N ARG A 131 -4.51 12.66 -3.84
CA ARG A 131 -4.61 11.59 -2.84
C ARG A 131 -5.27 10.33 -3.38
N GLU A 132 -5.75 10.30 -4.63
CA GLU A 132 -6.12 9.04 -5.25
C GLU A 132 -4.83 8.18 -5.39
N PRO A 133 -4.81 6.92 -4.89
CA PRO A 133 -3.62 6.08 -4.92
C PRO A 133 -3.39 5.50 -6.33
N THR A 134 -3.10 6.36 -7.30
CA THR A 134 -2.98 5.99 -8.73
C THR A 134 -1.88 4.97 -9.01
N TYR A 135 -0.87 4.89 -8.13
CA TYR A 135 0.18 3.87 -8.20
C TYR A 135 -0.37 2.43 -8.20
N ILE A 136 -1.57 2.19 -7.64
CA ILE A 136 -2.22 0.87 -7.66
C ILE A 136 -2.59 0.49 -9.09
N ALA A 137 -3.20 1.42 -9.84
CA ALA A 137 -3.55 1.21 -11.24
C ALA A 137 -2.29 1.11 -12.13
N THR A 138 -1.28 1.94 -11.88
CA THR A 138 0.02 1.85 -12.56
C THR A 138 0.67 0.47 -12.33
N ALA A 139 0.64 -0.04 -11.10
CA ALA A 139 1.19 -1.37 -10.80
C ALA A 139 0.44 -2.52 -11.50
N ALA A 140 -0.86 -2.37 -11.73
CA ALA A 140 -1.71 -3.32 -12.45
C ALA A 140 -1.54 -3.26 -13.98
N ASP A 141 -0.92 -2.22 -14.51
CA ASP A 141 -0.90 -1.97 -15.95
C ASP A 141 -0.14 -3.05 -16.75
N LYS A 142 -0.25 -2.96 -18.07
CA LYS A 142 0.36 -3.89 -19.02
C LYS A 142 1.90 -3.87 -19.00
N ASP A 143 2.52 -2.82 -18.47
CA ASP A 143 3.96 -2.62 -18.48
C ASP A 143 4.58 -3.17 -17.18
N HIS A 144 4.00 -2.86 -16.01
CA HIS A 144 4.44 -3.32 -14.68
C HIS A 144 3.99 -4.76 -14.38
N ARG A 145 2.73 -5.08 -14.69
CA ARG A 145 2.11 -6.42 -14.51
C ARG A 145 2.38 -7.01 -13.12
N ILE A 146 2.33 -6.21 -12.05
CA ILE A 146 2.65 -6.69 -10.70
C ILE A 146 1.51 -7.58 -10.17
N GLY A 147 0.27 -7.20 -10.46
CA GLY A 147 -0.94 -7.84 -9.95
C GLY A 147 -2.19 -7.31 -10.62
N THR A 148 -3.33 -7.38 -9.94
CA THR A 148 -4.60 -6.85 -10.44
C THR A 148 -5.26 -5.89 -9.44
N ASP A 149 -5.88 -4.83 -9.95
CA ASP A 149 -6.73 -3.90 -9.22
C ASP A 149 -8.22 -4.04 -9.60
N ASP A 150 -8.58 -5.06 -10.39
CA ASP A 150 -9.94 -5.39 -10.79
C ASP A 150 -10.60 -6.31 -9.75
N PRO A 151 -11.62 -5.83 -9.01
CA PRO A 151 -12.28 -6.62 -7.96
C PRO A 151 -12.89 -7.92 -8.46
N ASN A 152 -13.29 -7.99 -9.74
CA ASN A 152 -13.89 -9.21 -10.31
C ASN A 152 -12.86 -10.34 -10.50
N ARG A 153 -11.58 -10.02 -10.37
CA ARG A 153 -10.45 -10.94 -10.46
C ARG A 153 -9.81 -11.22 -9.10
N MET A 154 -10.40 -10.70 -8.03
CA MET A 154 -9.95 -10.91 -6.65
C MET A 154 -10.91 -11.85 -5.93
N ASP A 155 -10.36 -12.89 -5.29
CA ASP A 155 -11.12 -13.71 -4.35
C ASP A 155 -10.83 -13.25 -2.92
N VAL A 156 -11.81 -12.59 -2.30
CA VAL A 156 -11.70 -12.05 -0.94
C VAL A 156 -12.49 -12.93 0.00
N VAL A 157 -11.77 -13.75 0.76
CA VAL A 157 -12.35 -14.62 1.79
C VAL A 157 -12.20 -13.95 3.16
N THR A 158 -13.31 -13.76 3.87
CA THR A 158 -13.32 -13.32 5.27
C THR A 158 -13.59 -14.54 6.15
N VAL A 159 -12.75 -14.77 7.15
CA VAL A 159 -12.82 -15.90 8.08
C VAL A 159 -13.01 -15.43 9.52
#